data_AF-A0A413F1S5-F1
#
_entry.id   AF-A0A413F1S5-F1
#
_cell.length_a   1.000
_cell.length_b   1.000
_cell.length_c   1.000
_cell.angle_alpha   90.00
_cell.angle_beta   90.00
_cell.angle_gamma   90.00
#
_symmetry.space_group_name_H-M   'P 1'
#
loop_
_entity.id
_entity.type
_entity.pdbx_description
1 polymer ?
#
loop_
_entity_poly.entity_id
_entity_poly.type
_entity_poly.pdbx_seq_one_letter_code
_entity_poly.pdbx_strand_id
1 'polypeptide(L)' 'EPRGALGFATPARAFRAMLGDDAAALLDAYGIEDVPVDGLDLTPGLIARARAERGDAPLS' A
#
# COMPACT_ATOMS: atom_id res chain seq x y z
N GLU A 1 -1.83 3.35 30.52
CA GLU A 1 -0.79 2.93 29.54
C GLU A 1 -1.21 3.33 28.13
N PRO A 2 -0.30 3.74 27.22
CA PRO A 2 -0.63 4.53 26.05
C PRO A 2 -0.95 3.63 24.84
N ARG A 3 -2.14 3.02 24.81
CA ARG A 3 -2.63 2.38 23.56
C ARG A 3 -3.14 3.39 22.53
N GLY A 4 -3.03 4.70 22.80
CA GLY A 4 -3.57 5.78 21.96
C GLY A 4 -2.70 6.22 20.78
N ALA A 5 -1.41 5.87 20.74
CA ALA A 5 -0.47 6.42 19.75
C ALA A 5 -0.59 5.82 18.33
N LEU A 6 -1.32 4.72 18.17
CA LEU A 6 -1.52 4.04 16.87
C LEU A 6 -2.95 4.17 16.32
N GLY A 7 -3.81 4.95 16.98
CA GLY A 7 -5.12 5.26 16.42
C GLY A 7 -4.94 5.89 15.04
N PHE A 8 -5.51 5.27 14.00
CA PHE A 8 -5.42 5.70 12.60
C PHE A 8 -4.06 5.54 11.90
N ALA A 9 -3.08 4.85 12.50
CA ALA A 9 -1.84 4.51 11.80
C ALA A 9 -2.10 3.47 10.69
N THR A 10 -1.45 3.62 9.54
CA THR A 10 -1.44 2.57 8.52
C THR A 10 -0.77 1.31 9.11
N PRO A 11 -1.16 0.09 8.67
CA PRO A 11 -0.50 -1.13 9.13
C PRO A 11 1.03 -1.09 8.98
N ALA A 12 1.53 -0.55 7.87
CA ALA A 12 2.98 -0.37 7.66
C ALA A 12 3.62 0.59 8.69
N ARG A 13 2.95 1.70 9.05
CA ARG A 13 3.43 2.61 10.11
C ARG A 13 3.42 1.97 11.49
N ALA A 14 2.35 1.26 11.83
CA ALA A 14 2.29 0.52 13.10
C ALA A 14 3.37 -0.56 13.17
N PHE A 15 3.60 -1.28 12.07
CA PHE A 15 4.62 -2.32 11.97
C PHE A 15 6.04 -1.77 12.14
N ARG A 16 6.36 -0.66 11.46
CA ARG A 16 7.63 0.07 11.65
C ARG A 16 7.81 0.57 13.08
N ALA A 17 6.75 1.08 13.71
CA ALA A 17 6.81 1.51 15.11
C ALA A 17 7.06 0.34 16.09
N MET A 18 6.66 -0.89 15.73
CA MET A 18 6.83 -2.08 16.56
C MET A 18 8.20 -2.76 16.38
N LEU A 19 8.76 -2.77 15.17
CA LEU A 19 9.95 -3.57 14.85
C LEU A 19 11.13 -2.76 14.29
N GLY A 20 10.99 -1.46 14.08
CA GLY A 20 12.07 -0.60 13.59
C GLY A 20 12.62 -1.05 12.23
N ASP A 21 13.94 -1.19 12.14
CA ASP A 21 14.66 -1.51 10.89
C ASP A 21 14.30 -2.88 10.32
N ASP A 22 13.94 -3.85 11.16
CA ASP A 22 13.48 -5.18 10.70
C ASP A 22 12.15 -5.05 9.93
N ALA A 23 11.25 -4.18 10.39
CA ALA A 23 10.03 -3.89 9.63
C ALA A 23 10.34 -3.14 8.32
N ALA A 24 11.33 -2.24 8.31
CA ALA A 24 11.72 -1.56 7.08
C ALA A 24 12.26 -2.56 6.03
N ALA A 25 13.15 -3.47 6.44
CA ALA A 25 13.70 -4.50 5.56
C ALA A 25 12.62 -5.46 5.03
N LEU A 26 11.66 -5.86 5.88
CA LEU A 26 10.56 -6.70 5.46
C LEU A 26 9.63 -6.00 4.47
N LEU A 27 9.22 -4.76 4.77
CA LEU A 27 8.32 -4.02 3.89
C LEU A 27 8.94 -3.78 2.52
N ASP A 28 10.23 -3.47 2.46
CA ASP A 28 10.99 -3.34 1.20
C ASP A 28 11.04 -4.67 0.42
N ALA A 29 11.35 -5.78 1.10
CA ALA A 29 11.38 -7.10 0.47
C ALA A 29 10.04 -7.54 -0.13
N TYR A 30 8.91 -7.09 0.44
CA TYR A 30 7.56 -7.34 -0.09
C TYR A 30 7.06 -6.24 -1.04
N GLY A 31 7.86 -5.20 -1.33
CA GLY A 31 7.48 -4.08 -2.18
C GLY A 31 6.34 -3.24 -1.62
N ILE A 32 6.22 -3.14 -0.29
CA ILE A 32 5.16 -2.38 0.38
C ILE A 32 5.61 -0.95 0.64
N GLU A 33 4.92 0.00 0.02
CA GLU A 33 5.17 1.44 0.16
C GLU A 33 3.91 2.21 0.59
N ASP A 34 4.11 3.36 1.22
CA ASP A 34 3.03 4.30 1.49
C ASP A 34 2.75 5.12 0.22
N VAL A 35 1.60 4.90 -0.42
CA VAL A 35 1.18 5.66 -1.61
C VAL A 35 0.24 6.78 -1.20
N PRO A 36 0.55 8.06 -1.54
CA PRO A 36 -0.32 9.16 -1.20
C PRO A 36 -1.59 9.13 -2.08
N VAL A 37 -2.72 9.55 -1.52
CA VAL A 37 -4.04 9.40 -2.18
C VAL A 37 -4.13 10.18 -3.50
N ASP A 38 -3.45 11.33 -3.58
CA ASP A 38 -3.33 12.13 -4.81
C ASP A 38 -2.47 11.47 -5.90
N GLY A 39 -1.64 10.49 -5.54
CA GLY A 39 -0.90 9.63 -6.46
C GLY A 39 -1.69 8.44 -6.98
N LEU A 40 -2.90 8.17 -6.45
CA LEU A 40 -3.74 7.04 -6.87
C LEU A 40 -4.69 7.43 -7.99
N ASP A 41 -4.65 6.69 -9.10
CA ASP A 41 -5.70 6.74 -10.12
C ASP A 41 -6.93 5.98 -9.62
N LEU A 42 -7.89 6.70 -9.04
CA LEU A 42 -9.15 6.12 -8.58
C LEU A 42 -10.23 6.11 -9.68
N THR A 43 -9.87 6.36 -10.93
CA THR A 43 -10.84 6.32 -12.03
C THR A 43 -11.16 4.86 -12.41
N PRO A 44 -12.38 4.58 -12.92
CA PRO A 44 -12.69 3.26 -13.46
C PRO A 44 -11.76 2.82 -14.60
N GLY A 45 -11.13 3.78 -15.29
CA GLY A 45 -10.20 3.55 -16.40
C GLY A 45 -8.91 2.83 -15.98
N LEU A 46 -8.48 2.96 -14.71
CA LEU A 46 -7.30 2.28 -14.18
C LEU A 46 -7.38 0.76 -14.39
N ILE A 47 -8.56 0.17 -14.18
CA ILE A 47 -8.74 -1.29 -14.28
C ILE A 47 -8.51 -1.75 -15.72
N ALA A 48 -9.05 -1.04 -16.70
CA ALA A 48 -8.87 -1.36 -18.12
C ALA A 48 -7.38 -1.25 -18.53
N ARG A 49 -6.69 -0.21 -18.08
CA ARG A 49 -5.25 -0.03 -18.30
C ARG A 49 -4.43 -1.17 -17.68
N ALA A 50 -4.64 -1.46 -16.39
CA ALA A 50 -3.90 -2.51 -15.68
C ALA A 50 -4.15 -3.90 -16.30
N ARG A 51 -5.35 -4.14 -16.83
CA ARG A 51 -5.66 -5.36 -17.60
C ARG A 51 -4.86 -5.41 -18.89
N ALA A 52 -4.84 -4.33 -19.68
CA ALA A 52 -4.07 -4.27 -20.91
C ALA A 52 -2.56 -4.47 -20.68
N GLU A 53 -2.00 -3.89 -19.62
CA GLU A 53 -0.58 -4.06 -19.24
C GLU A 53 -0.24 -5.52 -18.90
N ARG A 54 -1.17 -6.28 -18.31
CA ARG A 54 -1.01 -7.73 -18.08
C ARG A 54 -1.35 -8.60 -19.29
N GLY A 55 -1.97 -8.04 -20.33
CA GLY A 55 -2.49 -8.78 -21.48
C GLY A 55 -3.85 -9.46 -21.24
N ASP A 56 -4.58 -9.05 -20.19
CA ASP A 56 -5.92 -9.57 -19.89
C ASP A 56 -6.95 -9.06 -20.92
N ALA A 57 -7.96 -9.89 -21.23
CA ALA A 57 -9.07 -9.49 -22.09
C ALA A 57 -9.85 -8.28 -21.52
N PRO A 58 -10.56 -7.48 -22.34
CA PRO A 58 -11.43 -6.40 -21.84
C PRO A 58 -12.53 -6.90 -20.89
N LEU A 59 -13.04 -6.00 -20.05
CA LEU A 59 -14.24 -6.26 -19.26
C LEU A 59 -15.47 -6.11 -20.17
N SER A 60 -16.38 -7.08 -20.10
CA SER A 60 -17.68 -7.11 -20.78
C SER A 60 -18.75 -6.31 -20.05
#